data_AF-A0AAW2MMU9-F1
#
_entry.id   AF-A0AAW2MMU9-F1
#
_cell.length_a   1.000
_cell.length_b   1.000
_cell.length_c   1.000
_cell.angle_alpha   90.00
_cell.angle_beta   90.00
_cell.angle_gamma   90.00
#
_symmetry.space_group_name_H-M   'P 1'
#
loop_
_entity.id
_entity.type
_entity.pdbx_description
1 polymer ?
#
loop_
_entity_poly.entity_id
_entity_poly.type
_entity_poly.pdbx_seq_one_letter_code
_entity_poly.pdbx_strand_id
1 'polypeptide(L)'
;MAVDSCLSSPVCPPVNEKFAKALQFIEEMTRNADTVQERVLAEILARNADTEYLQRFHLGGATDRGTFKSKIPVVTYEDLQPEIQRIANGDRSPILCSHPISEFLTSSGTSAGERKLMPTIREEMDRRQLLYSLLMPVMSLPKPRLQEGWSHAPFSLELQSDHFKTRPYDPYNVYTSPDEAILCSDSFQSMYTQMLCGLLMREEVLRVGAVFASGLLRAIRFLQLNWRQLAHDISNGSLNPKITDPSIQERMAKTLKPNPDLAEFITKECEGENWEENNPRIWPNTKYLDVIVTGAMAQYIPLLDFYSGGLPQACTMGTSSSSPNPAPVQLSREAPPQLVDLADVEGKEIRTGL
;
A
#
# COMPACT_ATOMS: atom_id res chain seq x y z
N MET A 1 53.18 -9.30 11.01
CA MET A 1 53.17 -8.50 9.78
C MET A 1 51.72 -8.39 9.35
N ALA A 2 51.17 -7.18 9.47
CA ALA A 2 49.86 -6.83 8.96
C ALA A 2 49.95 -6.68 7.44
N VAL A 3 48.92 -7.11 6.72
CA VAL A 3 48.58 -6.52 5.43
C VAL A 3 47.05 -6.40 5.41
N ASP A 4 46.61 -5.16 5.56
CA ASP A 4 45.27 -4.68 5.31
C ASP A 4 44.89 -4.87 3.84
N SER A 5 43.62 -5.17 3.56
CA SER A 5 42.95 -4.60 2.39
C SER A 5 41.52 -4.22 2.74
N CYS A 6 41.35 -2.95 3.10
CA CYS A 6 40.06 -2.27 3.10
C CYS A 6 39.55 -2.15 1.65
N LEU A 7 38.43 -2.81 1.35
CA LEU A 7 37.49 -2.34 0.34
C LEU A 7 36.26 -1.83 1.09
N SER A 8 36.26 -0.51 1.31
CA SER A 8 35.13 0.23 1.84
C SER A 8 33.97 0.21 0.85
N SER A 9 32.91 -0.51 1.18
CA SER A 9 31.58 -0.32 0.60
C SER A 9 30.90 0.92 1.23
N PRO A 10 30.03 1.64 0.50
CA PRO A 10 29.40 2.84 1.02
C PRO A 10 28.40 2.45 2.12
N VAL A 11 28.75 2.80 3.36
CA VAL A 11 27.93 2.55 4.54
C VAL A 11 26.64 3.35 4.39
N CYS A 12 25.52 2.65 4.16
CA CYS A 12 24.19 3.23 4.35
C CYS A 12 24.11 3.81 5.77
N PRO A 13 23.52 5.00 5.98
CA PRO A 13 23.38 5.55 7.32
C PRO A 13 22.64 4.54 8.21
N PRO A 14 23.05 4.41 9.49
CA PRO A 14 22.46 3.41 10.37
C PRO A 14 20.95 3.64 10.42
N VAL A 15 20.20 2.56 10.23
CA VAL A 15 18.73 2.48 10.14
C VAL A 15 17.99 3.38 11.13
N ASN A 16 18.57 3.59 12.31
CA ASN A 16 18.07 4.46 13.36
C ASN A 16 17.97 5.94 12.95
N GLU A 17 18.91 6.48 12.15
CA GLU A 17 18.87 7.88 11.71
C GLU A 17 17.78 8.13 10.67
N LYS A 18 17.55 7.18 9.74
CA LYS A 18 16.45 7.25 8.76
C LYS A 18 15.10 7.26 9.48
N PHE A 19 14.92 6.41 10.48
CA PHE A 19 13.70 6.34 11.26
C PHE A 19 13.50 7.59 12.12
N ALA A 20 14.55 8.09 12.77
CA ALA A 20 14.48 9.34 13.53
C ALA A 20 14.06 10.53 12.65
N LYS A 21 14.61 10.65 11.43
CA LYS A 21 14.20 11.69 10.47
C LYS A 21 12.73 11.57 10.06
N ALA A 22 12.26 10.37 9.78
CA ALA A 22 10.86 10.14 9.42
C ALA A 22 9.89 10.48 10.58
N LEU A 23 10.25 10.11 11.81
CA LEU A 23 9.46 10.43 13.00
C LEU A 23 9.48 11.93 13.32
N GLN A 24 10.63 12.59 13.17
CA GLN A 24 10.75 14.03 13.31
C GLN A 24 9.92 14.77 12.25
N PHE A 25 9.92 14.27 11.01
CA PHE A 25 9.06 14.80 9.95
C PHE A 25 7.58 14.70 10.32
N ILE A 26 7.12 13.57 10.85
CA ILE A 26 5.73 13.42 11.33
C ILE A 26 5.43 14.47 12.40
N GLU A 27 6.28 14.59 13.42
CA GLU A 27 6.09 15.56 14.52
C GLU A 27 6.05 17.01 14.01
N GLU A 28 6.93 17.37 13.08
CA GLU A 28 6.96 18.71 12.49
C GLU A 28 5.67 19.01 11.70
N MET A 29 5.21 18.04 10.89
CA MET A 29 4.01 18.20 10.07
C MET A 29 2.74 18.26 10.92
N THR A 30 2.63 17.44 11.96
CA THR A 30 1.43 17.41 12.83
C THR A 30 1.38 18.61 13.78
N ARG A 31 2.52 19.06 14.31
CA ARG A 31 2.59 20.24 15.19
C ARG A 31 2.26 21.55 14.48
N ASN A 32 2.56 21.65 13.19
CA ASN A 32 2.38 22.87 12.40
C ASN A 32 1.30 22.71 11.32
N ALA A 33 0.30 21.86 11.56
CA ALA A 33 -0.66 21.44 10.53
C ALA A 33 -1.35 22.59 9.79
N ASP A 34 -1.81 23.65 10.47
CA ASP A 34 -2.47 24.79 9.80
C ASP A 34 -1.51 25.53 8.86
N THR A 35 -0.29 25.81 9.32
CA THR A 35 0.74 26.48 8.52
C THR A 35 1.18 25.63 7.33
N VAL A 36 1.31 24.31 7.53
CA VAL A 36 1.62 23.38 6.45
C VAL A 36 0.50 23.36 5.41
N GLN A 37 -0.77 23.30 5.83
CA GLN A 37 -1.92 23.34 4.92
C GLN A 37 -2.01 24.65 4.15
N GLU A 38 -1.75 25.79 4.80
CA GLU A 38 -1.73 27.09 4.14
C GLU A 38 -0.62 27.19 3.10
N ARG A 39 0.59 26.71 3.42
CA ARG A 39 1.69 26.64 2.45
C ARG A 39 1.36 25.73 1.27
N VAL A 40 0.83 24.53 1.53
CA VAL A 40 0.46 23.57 0.48
C VAL A 40 -0.60 24.16 -0.45
N LEU A 41 -1.63 24.83 0.09
CA LEU A 41 -2.64 25.51 -0.72
C LEU A 41 -2.00 26.61 -1.58
N ALA A 42 -1.16 27.46 -0.98
CA ALA A 42 -0.50 28.54 -1.70
C ALA A 42 0.38 28.01 -2.84
N GLU A 43 1.14 26.92 -2.62
CA GLU A 43 1.94 26.25 -3.65
C GLU A 43 1.08 25.69 -4.79
N ILE A 44 -0.03 25.02 -4.47
CA ILE A 44 -0.97 24.48 -5.47
C ILE A 44 -1.57 25.61 -6.31
N LEU A 45 -2.04 26.69 -5.68
CA LEU A 45 -2.67 27.82 -6.37
C LEU A 45 -1.67 28.60 -7.20
N ALA A 46 -0.47 28.89 -6.67
CA ALA A 46 0.58 29.57 -7.40
C ALA A 46 0.99 28.79 -8.66
N ARG A 47 1.16 27.48 -8.52
CA ARG A 47 1.54 26.59 -9.61
C ARG A 47 0.47 26.50 -10.70
N ASN A 48 -0.81 26.53 -10.33
CA ASN A 48 -1.93 26.31 -11.24
C ASN A 48 -2.64 27.62 -11.63
N ALA A 49 -2.09 28.79 -11.31
CA ALA A 49 -2.74 30.09 -11.46
C ALA A 49 -3.30 30.35 -12.87
N ASP A 50 -2.59 29.86 -13.90
CA ASP A 50 -2.93 30.05 -15.32
C ASP A 50 -3.73 28.88 -15.92
N THR A 51 -4.21 27.95 -15.10
CA THR A 51 -5.04 26.83 -15.59
C THR A 51 -6.44 27.30 -15.97
N GLU A 52 -7.04 26.65 -16.98
CA GLU A 52 -8.40 26.96 -17.45
C GLU A 52 -9.41 26.93 -16.29
N TYR A 53 -9.28 25.94 -15.38
CA TYR A 53 -10.16 25.78 -14.23
C TYR A 53 -10.10 26.97 -13.27
N LEU A 54 -8.91 27.43 -12.86
CA LEU A 54 -8.79 28.57 -11.93
C LEU A 54 -9.10 29.91 -12.60
N GLN A 55 -8.82 30.04 -13.90
CA GLN A 55 -9.20 31.22 -14.68
C GLN A 55 -10.72 31.35 -14.81
N ARG A 56 -11.45 30.24 -14.99
CA ARG A 56 -12.92 30.22 -15.03
C ARG A 56 -13.56 30.80 -13.78
N PHE A 57 -12.96 30.59 -12.61
CA PHE A 57 -13.44 31.15 -11.34
C PHE A 57 -12.81 32.50 -10.98
N HIS A 58 -12.08 33.11 -11.92
CA HIS A 58 -11.47 34.43 -11.78
C HIS A 58 -10.65 34.58 -10.49
N LEU A 59 -9.89 33.53 -10.12
CA LEU A 59 -9.07 33.55 -8.91
C LEU A 59 -8.00 34.65 -8.97
N GLY A 60 -7.52 34.97 -10.19
CA GLY A 60 -6.66 36.14 -10.44
C GLY A 60 -5.26 36.01 -9.84
N GLY A 61 -4.73 34.78 -9.76
CA GLY A 61 -3.43 34.51 -9.14
C GLY A 61 -3.40 34.60 -7.62
N ALA A 62 -4.55 34.78 -6.96
CA ALA A 62 -4.62 34.76 -5.50
C ALA A 62 -4.25 33.37 -4.96
N THR A 63 -3.43 33.35 -3.93
CA THR A 63 -2.92 32.13 -3.28
C THR A 63 -3.38 31.97 -1.83
N ASP A 64 -4.17 32.91 -1.33
CA ASP A 64 -4.65 32.92 0.04
C ASP A 64 -5.94 32.11 0.23
N ARG A 65 -6.07 31.55 1.44
CA ARG A 65 -7.17 30.68 1.86
C ARG A 65 -8.55 31.35 1.75
N GLY A 66 -8.64 32.65 2.05
CA GLY A 66 -9.91 33.38 2.07
C GLY A 66 -10.46 33.58 0.65
N THR A 67 -9.62 34.04 -0.26
CA THR A 67 -9.98 34.20 -1.67
C THR A 67 -10.31 32.85 -2.31
N PHE A 68 -9.53 31.79 -2.02
CA PHE A 68 -9.84 30.44 -2.50
C PHE A 68 -11.23 29.97 -2.06
N LYS A 69 -11.54 30.04 -0.76
CA LYS A 69 -12.84 29.60 -0.21
C LYS A 69 -14.04 30.39 -0.75
N SER A 70 -13.85 31.67 -1.08
CA SER A 70 -14.93 32.53 -1.57
C SER A 70 -15.21 32.39 -3.08
N LYS A 71 -14.24 31.90 -3.87
CA LYS A 71 -14.35 31.82 -5.33
C LYS A 71 -14.44 30.41 -5.89
N ILE A 72 -13.77 29.44 -5.28
CA ILE A 72 -13.71 28.07 -5.80
C ILE A 72 -14.83 27.25 -5.15
N PRO A 73 -15.77 26.68 -5.93
CA PRO A 73 -16.85 25.88 -5.38
C PRO A 73 -16.36 24.52 -4.89
N VAL A 74 -17.09 23.94 -3.94
CA VAL A 74 -16.99 22.52 -3.63
C VAL A 74 -17.64 21.73 -4.78
N VAL A 75 -16.92 20.75 -5.33
CA VAL A 75 -17.33 20.02 -6.53
C VAL A 75 -17.40 18.52 -6.32
N THR A 76 -18.20 17.84 -7.13
CA THR A 76 -18.27 16.39 -7.29
C THR A 76 -17.47 15.93 -8.50
N TYR A 77 -17.38 14.61 -8.72
CA TYR A 77 -16.71 14.08 -9.92
C TYR A 77 -17.46 14.47 -11.19
N GLU A 78 -18.79 14.47 -11.12
CA GLU A 78 -19.67 14.79 -12.24
C GLU A 78 -19.49 16.23 -12.70
N ASP A 79 -19.19 17.17 -11.79
CA ASP A 79 -18.88 18.57 -12.12
C ASP A 79 -17.55 18.73 -12.86
N LEU A 80 -16.59 17.81 -12.66
CA LEU A 80 -15.26 17.80 -13.30
C LEU A 80 -15.17 16.87 -14.51
N GLN A 81 -16.21 16.09 -14.77
CA GLN A 81 -16.23 15.09 -15.83
C GLN A 81 -15.93 15.70 -17.23
N PRO A 82 -16.44 16.90 -17.60
CA PRO A 82 -16.12 17.50 -18.89
C PRO A 82 -14.62 17.76 -19.09
N GLU A 83 -13.93 18.29 -18.08
CA GLU A 83 -12.50 18.56 -18.09
C GLU A 83 -11.69 17.26 -18.14
N ILE A 84 -12.10 16.26 -17.34
CA ILE A 84 -11.47 14.94 -17.30
C ILE A 84 -11.57 14.26 -18.68
N GLN A 85 -12.74 14.33 -19.34
CA GLN A 85 -12.94 13.77 -20.68
C GLN A 85 -12.13 14.53 -21.74
N ARG A 86 -12.04 15.87 -21.60
CA ARG A 86 -11.00 16.77 -22.15
C ARG A 86 -9.65 16.08 -22.30
N ILE A 87 -9.06 15.84 -21.14
CA ILE A 87 -7.70 15.32 -20.97
C ILE A 87 -7.59 13.88 -21.48
N ALA A 88 -8.60 13.04 -21.19
CA ALA A 88 -8.65 11.65 -21.63
C ALA A 88 -8.68 11.51 -23.17
N ASN A 89 -9.37 12.42 -23.85
CA ASN A 89 -9.44 12.46 -25.32
C ASN A 89 -8.18 13.06 -25.98
N GLY A 90 -7.16 13.43 -25.19
CA GLY A 90 -5.88 13.88 -25.73
C GLY A 90 -5.62 15.37 -25.62
N ASP A 91 -6.50 16.17 -25.01
CA ASP A 91 -6.20 17.57 -24.72
C ASP A 91 -5.01 17.65 -23.73
N ARG A 92 -4.00 18.44 -24.08
CA ARG A 92 -2.76 18.64 -23.31
C ARG A 92 -2.60 20.08 -22.83
N SER A 93 -3.60 20.93 -23.07
CA SER A 93 -3.64 22.28 -22.50
C SER A 93 -3.74 22.22 -20.96
N PRO A 94 -3.30 23.26 -20.23
CA PRO A 94 -3.34 23.29 -18.78
C PRO A 94 -4.79 23.49 -18.26
N ILE A 95 -5.62 22.44 -18.33
CA ILE A 95 -7.04 22.51 -17.94
C ILE A 95 -7.17 22.55 -16.41
N LEU A 96 -6.73 21.48 -15.73
CA LEU A 96 -6.82 21.31 -14.28
C LEU A 96 -5.48 21.54 -13.57
N CYS A 97 -4.37 21.30 -14.27
CA CYS A 97 -3.03 21.41 -13.72
C CYS A 97 -2.08 22.03 -14.76
N SER A 98 -1.10 22.81 -14.31
CA SER A 98 -0.04 23.32 -15.17
C SER A 98 0.97 22.25 -15.58
N HIS A 99 1.11 21.19 -14.77
CA HIS A 99 1.93 20.05 -15.12
C HIS A 99 1.13 19.08 -16.01
N PRO A 100 1.78 18.46 -17.01
CA PRO A 100 1.12 17.46 -17.84
C PRO A 100 0.60 16.30 -16.99
N ILE A 101 -0.67 15.94 -17.19
CA ILE A 101 -1.24 14.73 -16.61
C ILE A 101 -0.50 13.52 -17.18
N SER A 102 0.10 12.72 -16.29
CA SER A 102 0.91 11.56 -16.68
C SER A 102 0.06 10.32 -16.91
N GLU A 103 -0.98 10.13 -16.11
CA GLU A 103 -1.90 8.99 -16.20
C GLU A 103 -3.22 9.29 -15.48
N PHE A 104 -4.18 8.36 -15.58
CA PHE A 104 -5.42 8.37 -14.81
C PHE A 104 -5.45 7.20 -13.84
N LEU A 105 -5.61 7.51 -12.56
CA LEU A 105 -5.88 6.51 -11.54
C LEU A 105 -7.35 6.17 -11.56
N THR A 106 -7.67 4.89 -11.74
CA THR A 106 -9.06 4.45 -11.77
C THR A 106 -9.57 4.21 -10.35
N SER A 107 -10.62 4.95 -9.97
CA SER A 107 -11.28 4.76 -8.69
C SER A 107 -12.05 3.45 -8.64
N SER A 108 -12.21 2.89 -7.44
CA SER A 108 -13.22 1.85 -7.20
C SER A 108 -14.65 2.41 -7.24
N GLY A 109 -14.82 3.71 -7.01
CA GLY A 109 -16.11 4.40 -7.18
C GLY A 109 -16.46 4.54 -8.66
N THR A 110 -17.74 4.36 -8.99
CA THR A 110 -18.24 4.48 -10.36
C THR A 110 -19.10 5.72 -10.55
N SER A 111 -19.14 6.23 -11.77
CA SER A 111 -20.11 7.21 -12.24
C SER A 111 -20.72 6.66 -13.53
N ALA A 112 -22.05 6.57 -13.59
CA ALA A 112 -22.78 5.94 -14.70
C ALA A 112 -22.31 4.50 -15.07
N GLY A 113 -21.82 3.74 -14.09
CA GLY A 113 -21.35 2.36 -14.27
C GLY A 113 -19.86 2.23 -14.64
N GLU A 114 -19.21 3.32 -15.02
CA GLU A 114 -17.77 3.35 -15.36
C GLU A 114 -16.93 3.83 -14.17
N ARG A 115 -15.68 3.38 -14.08
CA ARG A 115 -14.76 3.82 -13.02
C ARG A 115 -14.41 5.29 -13.17
N LYS A 116 -14.38 6.02 -12.06
CA LYS A 116 -13.97 7.43 -12.04
C LYS A 116 -12.48 7.56 -12.39
N LEU A 117 -12.14 8.44 -13.32
CA LEU A 117 -10.77 8.71 -13.78
C LEU A 117 -10.18 9.89 -12.98
N MET A 118 -9.18 9.63 -12.14
CA MET A 118 -8.52 10.66 -11.35
C MET A 118 -7.20 11.06 -12.02
N PRO A 119 -7.06 12.27 -12.56
CA PRO A 119 -5.82 12.71 -13.20
C PRO A 119 -4.70 12.82 -12.17
N THR A 120 -3.51 12.31 -12.50
CA THR A 120 -2.31 12.44 -11.66
C THR A 120 -1.14 13.00 -12.45
N ILE A 121 -0.18 13.59 -11.74
CA ILE A 121 1.08 14.09 -12.28
C ILE A 121 2.24 13.27 -11.73
N ARG A 122 3.39 13.32 -12.41
CA ARG A 122 4.57 12.51 -12.03
C ARG A 122 5.04 12.79 -10.59
N GLU A 123 4.99 14.04 -10.14
CA GLU A 123 5.40 14.44 -8.78
C GLU A 123 4.55 13.79 -7.66
N GLU A 124 3.31 13.39 -7.95
CA GLU A 124 2.47 12.72 -6.94
C GLU A 124 3.02 11.35 -6.53
N MET A 125 3.83 10.71 -7.38
CA MET A 125 4.50 9.46 -7.03
C MET A 125 5.54 9.67 -5.94
N ASP A 126 6.26 10.79 -5.94
CA ASP A 126 7.24 11.11 -4.90
C ASP A 126 6.54 11.37 -3.56
N ARG A 127 5.38 12.03 -3.57
CA ARG A 127 4.56 12.26 -2.36
C ARG A 127 4.04 10.94 -1.77
N ARG A 128 3.61 10.00 -2.63
CA ARG A 128 3.21 8.65 -2.21
C ARG A 128 4.38 7.88 -1.61
N GLN A 129 5.54 7.92 -2.26
CA GLN A 129 6.75 7.25 -1.77
C GLN A 129 7.19 7.80 -0.41
N LEU A 130 7.08 9.11 -0.21
CA LEU A 130 7.31 9.73 1.09
C LEU A 130 6.36 9.13 2.14
N LEU A 131 5.05 9.06 1.86
CA LEU A 131 4.09 8.44 2.78
C LEU A 131 4.44 6.98 3.10
N TYR A 132 4.73 6.16 2.07
CA TYR A 132 5.15 4.77 2.24
C TYR A 132 6.39 4.64 3.13
N SER A 133 7.32 5.59 3.02
CA SER A 133 8.55 5.58 3.81
C SER A 133 8.32 5.83 5.31
N LEU A 134 7.17 6.40 5.70
CA LEU A 134 6.82 6.70 7.10
C LEU A 134 6.26 5.49 7.86
N LEU A 135 5.79 4.46 7.16
CA LEU A 135 5.11 3.30 7.77
C LEU A 135 6.01 2.53 8.72
N MET A 136 7.17 2.10 8.23
CA MET A 136 8.09 1.27 9.00
C MET A 136 8.70 2.01 10.21
N PRO A 137 9.10 3.29 10.10
CA PRO A 137 9.44 4.10 11.27
C PRO A 137 8.36 4.13 12.35
N VAL A 138 7.09 4.35 11.98
CA VAL A 138 5.97 4.33 12.94
C VAL A 138 5.80 2.97 13.58
N MET A 139 5.89 1.89 12.79
CA MET A 139 5.79 0.52 13.28
C MET A 139 6.97 0.11 14.19
N SER A 140 8.09 0.83 14.12
CA SER A 140 9.29 0.57 14.93
C SER A 140 9.28 1.24 16.32
N LEU A 141 8.36 2.19 16.57
CA LEU A 141 8.26 2.90 17.85
C LEU A 141 8.06 1.91 19.02
N PRO A 142 8.53 2.25 20.24
CA PRO A 142 8.59 1.31 21.36
C PRO A 142 7.20 0.94 21.93
N LYS A 143 6.55 0.01 21.23
CA LYS A 143 5.92 -1.22 21.73
C LYS A 143 6.36 -2.33 20.74
N PRO A 144 7.56 -2.91 20.87
CA PRO A 144 8.17 -3.58 19.72
C PRO A 144 8.31 -5.10 19.90
N ARG A 145 7.95 -5.83 18.83
CA ARG A 145 8.75 -6.97 18.33
C ARG A 145 8.67 -7.05 16.80
N LEU A 146 8.99 -5.96 16.11
CA LEU A 146 9.40 -6.04 14.71
C LEU A 146 10.93 -6.13 14.69
N GLN A 147 11.45 -7.32 14.39
CA GLN A 147 12.81 -7.50 13.89
C GLN A 147 12.76 -7.54 12.36
N GLU A 148 13.92 -7.39 11.73
CA GLU A 148 14.12 -7.57 10.28
C GLU A 148 13.50 -8.90 9.80
N GLY A 149 12.80 -8.90 8.67
CA GLY A 149 12.26 -10.15 8.11
C GLY A 149 11.28 -9.97 6.96
N TRP A 150 10.82 -11.10 6.44
CA TRP A 150 10.13 -11.16 5.16
C TRP A 150 8.63 -10.90 5.33
N SER A 151 8.07 -10.26 4.30
CA SER A 151 6.70 -9.78 4.26
C SER A 151 5.98 -10.39 3.06
N HIS A 152 4.71 -10.76 3.21
CA HIS A 152 3.91 -11.14 2.04
C HIS A 152 3.47 -9.86 1.29
N ALA A 153 3.64 -9.82 -0.04
CA ALA A 153 3.36 -8.62 -0.81
C ALA A 153 1.84 -8.34 -0.92
N PRO A 154 1.41 -7.07 -0.84
CA PRO A 154 0.04 -6.70 -1.15
C PRO A 154 -0.27 -6.86 -2.64
N PHE A 155 -1.49 -7.30 -3.00
CA PHE A 155 -2.03 -7.11 -4.35
C PHE A 155 -2.45 -5.65 -4.53
N SER A 156 -1.76 -4.86 -5.36
CA SER A 156 -2.21 -3.52 -5.79
C SER A 156 -1.75 -3.17 -7.21
N LEU A 157 -2.59 -2.44 -7.95
CA LEU A 157 -2.28 -1.87 -9.27
C LEU A 157 -1.09 -0.90 -9.24
N GLU A 158 -0.75 -0.35 -8.08
CA GLU A 158 0.38 0.60 -7.89
C GLU A 158 1.77 -0.04 -8.02
N LEU A 159 1.83 -1.38 -8.00
CA LEU A 159 3.08 -2.15 -8.07
C LEU A 159 3.62 -2.27 -9.50
N GLN A 160 2.85 -1.86 -10.51
CA GLN A 160 3.28 -1.87 -11.92
C GLN A 160 4.15 -0.66 -12.32
N SER A 161 4.30 0.33 -11.43
CA SER A 161 5.10 1.52 -11.69
C SER A 161 6.60 1.21 -11.81
N ASP A 162 7.32 1.97 -12.63
CA ASP A 162 8.79 1.90 -12.71
C ASP A 162 9.47 2.17 -11.37
N HIS A 163 8.78 2.91 -10.50
CA HIS A 163 9.21 3.22 -9.14
C HIS A 163 9.26 1.96 -8.26
N PHE A 164 8.28 1.06 -8.37
CA PHE A 164 8.32 -0.21 -7.64
C PHE A 164 9.46 -1.12 -8.12
N LYS A 165 9.68 -1.19 -9.44
CA LYS A 165 10.73 -2.02 -10.07
C LYS A 165 12.15 -1.57 -9.75
N THR A 166 12.35 -0.27 -9.49
CA THR A 166 13.67 0.34 -9.25
C THR A 166 13.89 0.71 -7.77
N ARG A 167 13.04 0.23 -6.87
CA ARG A 167 13.11 0.55 -5.44
C ARG A 167 14.49 0.18 -4.84
N PRO A 168 15.08 1.03 -3.99
CA PRO A 168 16.31 0.70 -3.29
C PRO A 168 16.08 -0.46 -2.31
N TYR A 169 17.13 -1.20 -2.00
CA TYR A 169 17.08 -2.23 -0.97
C TYR A 169 16.66 -1.62 0.37
N ASP A 170 15.62 -2.19 0.97
CA ASP A 170 15.09 -1.79 2.28
C ASP A 170 14.85 -3.06 3.12
N PRO A 171 15.59 -3.26 4.24
CA PRO A 171 15.48 -4.46 5.06
C PRO A 171 14.08 -4.65 5.67
N TYR A 172 13.24 -3.61 5.68
CA TYR A 172 11.86 -3.68 6.20
C TYR A 172 10.81 -4.00 5.13
N ASN A 173 11.18 -3.93 3.86
CA ASN A 173 10.31 -4.16 2.71
C ASN A 173 10.84 -5.28 1.81
N VAL A 174 11.38 -6.33 2.44
CA VAL A 174 11.78 -7.56 1.77
C VAL A 174 10.56 -8.47 1.65
N TYR A 175 10.12 -8.73 0.42
CA TYR A 175 8.92 -9.54 0.16
C TYR A 175 9.25 -10.99 -0.23
N THR A 176 8.42 -11.93 0.17
CA THR A 176 8.47 -13.32 -0.34
C THR A 176 8.09 -13.40 -1.81
N SER A 177 7.13 -12.58 -2.24
CA SER A 177 6.66 -12.52 -3.63
C SER A 177 7.72 -11.86 -4.52
N PRO A 178 8.18 -12.54 -5.60
CA PRO A 178 9.06 -11.92 -6.57
C PRO A 178 8.29 -10.90 -7.43
N ASP A 179 9.01 -9.88 -7.92
CA ASP A 179 8.40 -8.80 -8.71
C ASP A 179 7.72 -9.34 -9.98
N GLU A 180 8.29 -10.37 -10.61
CA GLU A 180 7.71 -11.05 -11.78
C GLU A 180 6.31 -11.62 -11.48
N ALA A 181 6.11 -12.18 -10.28
CA ALA A 181 4.81 -12.70 -9.87
C ALA A 181 3.82 -11.57 -9.52
N ILE A 182 4.29 -10.49 -8.91
CA ILE A 182 3.47 -9.32 -8.57
C ILE A 182 2.98 -8.61 -9.85
N LEU A 183 3.85 -8.53 -10.86
CA LEU A 183 3.60 -7.83 -12.12
C LEU A 183 2.84 -8.66 -13.15
N CYS A 184 2.68 -9.96 -12.92
CA CYS A 184 2.00 -10.86 -13.84
C CYS A 184 0.53 -10.48 -14.02
N SER A 185 0.10 -10.34 -15.27
CA SER A 185 -1.28 -9.97 -15.64
C SER A 185 -2.28 -11.11 -15.40
N ASP A 186 -1.82 -12.36 -15.41
CA ASP A 186 -2.64 -13.52 -15.10
C ASP A 186 -2.77 -13.68 -13.58
N SER A 187 -3.97 -13.41 -13.08
CA SER A 187 -4.26 -13.47 -11.64
C SER A 187 -4.06 -14.86 -11.02
N PHE A 188 -4.25 -15.94 -11.79
CA PHE A 188 -4.01 -17.30 -11.30
C PHE A 188 -2.50 -17.54 -11.16
N GLN A 189 -1.72 -17.21 -12.18
CA GLN A 189 -0.27 -17.42 -12.17
C GLN A 189 0.40 -16.56 -11.10
N SER A 190 -0.03 -15.30 -10.96
CA SER A 190 0.40 -14.41 -9.88
C SER A 190 0.10 -15.00 -8.51
N MET A 191 -1.16 -15.35 -8.22
CA MET A 191 -1.56 -15.89 -6.91
C MET A 191 -0.84 -17.21 -6.58
N TYR A 192 -0.73 -18.11 -7.57
CA TYR A 192 -0.07 -19.40 -7.39
C TYR A 192 1.40 -19.23 -7.04
N THR A 193 2.12 -18.41 -7.79
CA THR A 193 3.56 -18.20 -7.60
C THR A 193 3.86 -17.47 -6.29
N GLN A 194 3.08 -16.44 -5.96
CA GLN A 194 3.22 -15.74 -4.68
C GLN A 194 2.97 -16.66 -3.49
N MET A 195 1.92 -17.50 -3.55
CA MET A 195 1.64 -18.51 -2.51
C MET A 195 2.79 -19.51 -2.41
N LEU A 196 3.28 -20.05 -3.53
CA LEU A 196 4.39 -21.00 -3.55
C LEU A 196 5.66 -20.41 -2.89
N CYS A 197 6.03 -19.17 -3.24
CA CYS A 197 7.15 -18.48 -2.60
C CYS A 197 6.92 -18.24 -1.11
N GLY A 198 5.70 -17.85 -0.71
CA GLY A 198 5.34 -17.69 0.70
C GLY A 198 5.47 -18.97 1.52
N LEU A 199 5.19 -20.14 0.92
CA LEU A 199 5.38 -21.45 1.57
C LEU A 199 6.86 -21.83 1.66
N LEU A 200 7.64 -21.60 0.61
CA LEU A 200 9.08 -21.90 0.59
C LEU A 200 9.86 -21.13 1.66
N MET A 201 9.49 -19.87 1.91
CA MET A 201 10.13 -18.97 2.88
C MET A 201 9.36 -18.89 4.21
N ARG A 202 8.53 -19.89 4.53
CA ARG A 202 7.56 -19.81 5.64
C ARG A 202 8.16 -19.42 7.00
N GLU A 203 9.39 -19.84 7.27
CA GLU A 203 10.06 -19.58 8.56
C GLU A 203 10.58 -18.15 8.65
N GLU A 204 10.77 -17.49 7.52
CA GLU A 204 11.30 -16.14 7.44
C GLU A 204 10.19 -15.07 7.46
N VAL A 205 8.93 -15.49 7.36
CA VAL A 205 7.74 -14.61 7.34
C VAL A 205 7.43 -14.07 8.73
N LEU A 206 7.51 -12.74 8.87
CA LEU A 206 7.14 -12.02 10.10
C LEU A 206 5.80 -11.31 10.01
N ARG A 207 5.33 -11.00 8.80
CA ARG A 207 4.01 -10.41 8.54
C ARG A 207 3.38 -10.99 7.29
N VAL A 208 2.08 -11.26 7.38
CA VAL A 208 1.25 -11.73 6.25
C VAL A 208 0.23 -10.64 5.95
N GLY A 209 0.02 -10.30 4.68
CA GLY A 209 -0.82 -9.16 4.34
C GLY A 209 -1.31 -9.12 2.91
N ALA A 210 -2.28 -8.24 2.70
CA ALA A 210 -2.82 -7.81 1.42
C ALA A 210 -3.38 -6.39 1.61
N VAL A 211 -3.58 -5.62 0.54
CA VAL A 211 -4.15 -4.25 0.68
C VAL A 211 -5.49 -4.31 1.44
N PHE A 212 -6.39 -5.18 1.01
CA PHE A 212 -7.70 -5.37 1.64
C PHE A 212 -7.83 -6.76 2.27
N ALA A 213 -8.58 -6.85 3.37
CA ALA A 213 -8.93 -8.11 4.02
C ALA A 213 -9.48 -9.17 3.04
N SER A 214 -10.31 -8.76 2.09
CA SER A 214 -10.86 -9.64 1.05
C SER A 214 -9.77 -10.28 0.17
N GLY A 215 -8.67 -9.57 -0.11
CA GLY A 215 -7.54 -10.08 -0.86
C GLY A 215 -6.81 -11.20 -0.09
N LEU A 216 -6.55 -10.98 1.20
CA LEU A 216 -5.92 -12.00 2.05
C LEU A 216 -6.81 -13.24 2.19
N LEU A 217 -8.12 -13.06 2.39
CA LEU A 217 -9.07 -14.16 2.44
C LEU A 217 -9.14 -14.94 1.14
N ARG A 218 -9.02 -14.27 -0.01
CA ARG A 218 -8.90 -14.94 -1.32
C ARG A 218 -7.61 -15.75 -1.43
N ALA A 219 -6.49 -15.27 -0.89
CA ALA A 219 -5.25 -16.03 -0.85
C ALA A 219 -5.36 -17.28 0.05
N ILE A 220 -5.97 -17.15 1.23
CA ILE A 220 -6.27 -18.31 2.11
C ILE A 220 -7.17 -19.32 1.39
N ARG A 221 -8.24 -18.84 0.74
CA ARG A 221 -9.12 -19.71 -0.07
C ARG A 221 -8.38 -20.35 -1.23
N PHE A 222 -7.44 -19.66 -1.86
CA PHE A 222 -6.62 -20.21 -2.92
C PHE A 222 -5.77 -21.37 -2.41
N LEU A 223 -5.14 -21.23 -1.24
CA LEU A 223 -4.38 -22.30 -0.61
C LEU A 223 -5.28 -23.51 -0.29
N GLN A 224 -6.47 -23.30 0.27
CA GLN A 224 -7.46 -24.36 0.53
C GLN A 224 -7.77 -25.21 -0.72
N LEU A 225 -7.84 -24.57 -1.89
CA LEU A 225 -8.21 -25.24 -3.14
C LEU A 225 -7.02 -25.85 -3.88
N ASN A 226 -5.79 -25.35 -3.65
CA ASN A 226 -4.63 -25.68 -4.49
C ASN A 226 -3.45 -26.29 -3.73
N TRP A 227 -3.55 -26.50 -2.41
CA TRP A 227 -2.44 -26.99 -1.58
C TRP A 227 -1.83 -28.30 -2.10
N ARG A 228 -2.63 -29.22 -2.67
CA ARG A 228 -2.12 -30.50 -3.22
C ARG A 228 -1.11 -30.28 -4.34
N GLN A 229 -1.42 -29.35 -5.24
CA GLN A 229 -0.53 -29.04 -6.37
C GLN A 229 0.69 -28.24 -5.88
N LEU A 230 0.51 -27.32 -4.93
CA LEU A 230 1.60 -26.60 -4.30
C LEU A 230 2.58 -27.54 -3.59
N ALA A 231 2.07 -28.49 -2.80
CA ALA A 231 2.88 -29.51 -2.11
C ALA A 231 3.61 -30.42 -3.11
N HIS A 232 2.94 -30.84 -4.19
CA HIS A 232 3.58 -31.61 -5.26
C HIS A 232 4.75 -30.85 -5.92
N ASP A 233 4.55 -29.56 -6.25
CA ASP A 233 5.59 -28.72 -6.84
C ASP A 233 6.78 -28.52 -5.89
N ILE A 234 6.51 -28.33 -4.59
CA ILE A 234 7.54 -28.24 -3.55
C ILE A 234 8.31 -29.56 -3.43
N SER A 235 7.61 -30.71 -3.40
CA SER A 235 8.23 -32.03 -3.28
C SER A 235 9.18 -32.33 -4.44
N ASN A 236 8.74 -32.04 -5.66
CA ASN A 236 9.48 -32.40 -6.88
C ASN A 236 10.46 -31.31 -7.34
N GLY A 237 10.36 -30.10 -6.78
CA GLY A 237 11.12 -28.95 -7.25
C GLY A 237 10.74 -28.51 -8.67
N SER A 238 9.54 -28.84 -9.13
CA SER A 238 9.07 -28.58 -10.50
C SER A 238 7.83 -27.69 -10.48
N LEU A 239 7.86 -26.59 -11.24
CA LEU A 239 6.76 -25.65 -11.30
C LEU A 239 5.58 -26.22 -12.13
N ASN A 240 4.36 -26.03 -11.63
CA ASN A 240 3.13 -26.40 -12.31
C ASN A 240 3.09 -25.91 -13.77
N PRO A 241 2.79 -26.78 -14.76
CA PRO A 241 2.77 -26.42 -16.18
C PRO A 241 1.69 -25.41 -16.56
N LYS A 242 0.70 -25.15 -15.68
CA LYS A 242 -0.26 -24.05 -15.85
C LYS A 242 0.39 -22.67 -15.72
N ILE A 243 1.60 -22.58 -15.16
CA ILE A 243 2.37 -21.36 -15.09
C ILE A 243 3.17 -21.24 -16.40
N THR A 244 2.66 -20.40 -17.30
CA THR A 244 3.18 -20.22 -18.66
C THR A 244 3.95 -18.92 -18.84
N ASP A 245 3.86 -17.98 -17.88
CA ASP A 245 4.59 -16.72 -17.91
C ASP A 245 6.11 -16.96 -17.87
N PRO A 246 6.87 -16.57 -18.92
CA PRO A 246 8.30 -16.86 -18.99
C PRO A 246 9.12 -16.19 -17.88
N SER A 247 8.72 -15.00 -17.42
CA SER A 247 9.44 -14.27 -16.38
C SER A 247 9.31 -14.98 -15.03
N ILE A 248 8.11 -15.48 -14.73
CA ILE A 248 7.87 -16.32 -13.56
C ILE A 248 8.65 -17.64 -13.67
N GLN A 249 8.62 -18.30 -14.83
CA GLN A 249 9.32 -19.57 -15.03
C GLN A 249 10.83 -19.42 -14.78
N GLU A 250 11.46 -18.37 -15.33
CA GLU A 250 12.88 -18.11 -15.12
C GLU A 250 13.21 -17.81 -13.65
N ARG A 251 12.38 -16.99 -12.99
CA ARG A 251 12.55 -16.65 -11.58
C ARG A 251 12.41 -17.87 -10.69
N MET A 252 11.41 -18.71 -10.94
CA MET A 252 11.15 -19.91 -10.14
C MET A 252 12.16 -21.01 -10.39
N ALA A 253 12.76 -21.13 -11.58
CA ALA A 253 13.85 -22.07 -11.83
C ALA A 253 15.06 -21.83 -10.91
N LYS A 254 15.26 -20.59 -10.44
CA LYS A 254 16.34 -20.22 -9.51
C LYS A 254 15.97 -20.42 -8.04
N THR A 255 14.68 -20.43 -7.73
CA THR A 255 14.15 -20.43 -6.35
C THR A 255 13.66 -21.80 -5.90
N LEU A 256 12.93 -22.51 -6.76
CA LEU A 256 12.27 -23.77 -6.44
C LEU A 256 13.29 -24.92 -6.47
N LYS A 257 13.43 -25.61 -5.35
CA LYS A 257 14.25 -26.81 -5.19
C LYS A 257 13.41 -27.92 -4.55
N PRO A 258 13.67 -29.21 -4.85
CA PRO A 258 12.95 -30.31 -4.21
C PRO A 258 13.07 -30.25 -2.68
N ASN A 259 11.94 -30.23 -1.99
CA ASN A 259 11.86 -30.20 -0.54
C ASN A 259 10.70 -31.10 -0.05
N PRO A 260 10.91 -32.42 0.03
CA PRO A 260 9.85 -33.37 0.42
C PRO A 260 9.36 -33.14 1.86
N ASP A 261 10.25 -32.76 2.79
CA ASP A 261 9.90 -32.52 4.19
C ASP A 261 8.91 -31.35 4.33
N LEU A 262 9.13 -30.26 3.59
CA LEU A 262 8.19 -29.15 3.54
C LEU A 262 6.87 -29.55 2.88
N ALA A 263 6.91 -30.35 1.81
CA ALA A 263 5.70 -30.81 1.14
C ALA A 263 4.83 -31.70 2.05
N GLU A 264 5.44 -32.59 2.83
CA GLU A 264 4.75 -33.41 3.83
C GLU A 264 4.15 -32.54 4.92
N PHE A 265 4.90 -31.55 5.43
CA PHE A 265 4.40 -30.58 6.40
C PHE A 265 3.16 -29.84 5.88
N ILE A 266 3.23 -29.26 4.67
CA ILE A 266 2.09 -28.54 4.07
C ILE A 266 0.89 -29.46 3.86
N THR A 267 1.13 -30.70 3.42
CA THR A 267 0.08 -31.70 3.25
C THR A 267 -0.64 -31.95 4.57
N LYS A 268 0.11 -32.21 5.65
CA LYS A 268 -0.44 -32.49 6.97
C LYS A 268 -1.27 -31.33 7.52
N GLU A 269 -0.78 -30.10 7.38
CA GLU A 269 -1.50 -28.91 7.88
C GLU A 269 -2.74 -28.57 7.04
N CYS A 270 -2.75 -28.88 5.74
CA CYS A 270 -3.84 -28.52 4.82
C CYS A 270 -4.86 -29.63 4.54
N GLU A 271 -4.58 -30.89 4.90
CA GLU A 271 -5.48 -32.03 4.65
C GLU A 271 -6.71 -32.02 5.58
N GLY A 272 -6.61 -31.39 6.75
CA GLY A 272 -7.70 -31.29 7.71
C GLY A 272 -8.88 -30.42 7.26
N GLU A 273 -10.07 -30.72 7.78
CA GLU A 273 -11.28 -29.89 7.56
C GLU A 273 -11.28 -28.63 8.43
N ASN A 274 -10.54 -28.62 9.55
CA ASN A 274 -10.44 -27.46 10.43
C ASN A 274 -9.27 -26.55 10.04
N TRP A 275 -9.60 -25.38 9.49
CA TRP A 275 -8.65 -24.34 9.09
C TRP A 275 -8.50 -23.21 10.13
N GLU A 276 -9.07 -23.39 11.32
CA GLU A 276 -8.87 -22.49 12.46
C GLU A 276 -7.38 -22.40 12.81
N GLU A 277 -6.89 -21.19 13.02
CA GLU A 277 -5.48 -20.90 13.32
C GLU A 277 -4.48 -21.43 12.28
N ASN A 278 -4.88 -21.60 11.02
CA ASN A 278 -3.97 -22.13 10.01
C ASN A 278 -2.79 -21.17 9.71
N ASN A 279 -3.00 -19.85 9.73
CA ASN A 279 -1.93 -18.90 9.46
C ASN A 279 -0.73 -19.03 10.41
N PRO A 280 -0.90 -19.08 11.75
CA PRO A 280 0.24 -19.30 12.65
C PRO A 280 0.81 -20.73 12.56
N ARG A 281 0.09 -21.72 12.01
CA ARG A 281 0.67 -23.06 11.77
C ARG A 281 1.58 -23.05 10.55
N ILE A 282 1.10 -22.51 9.43
CA ILE A 282 1.88 -22.44 8.19
C ILE A 282 2.98 -21.39 8.30
N TRP A 283 2.73 -20.23 8.89
CA TRP A 283 3.71 -19.15 9.06
C TRP A 283 3.93 -18.84 10.56
N PRO A 284 4.76 -19.63 11.26
CA PRO A 284 4.84 -19.66 12.72
C PRO A 284 5.45 -18.42 13.34
N ASN A 285 6.24 -17.67 12.56
CA ASN A 285 6.90 -16.46 13.04
C ASN A 285 6.06 -15.19 12.82
N THR A 286 4.86 -15.30 12.23
CA THR A 286 3.96 -14.18 11.95
C THR A 286 3.60 -13.43 13.23
N LYS A 287 3.80 -12.11 13.22
CA LYS A 287 3.52 -11.21 14.36
C LYS A 287 2.17 -10.51 14.23
N TYR A 288 1.73 -10.22 13.00
CA TYR A 288 0.49 -9.53 12.72
C TYR A 288 0.03 -9.72 11.28
N LEU A 289 -1.23 -9.37 11.03
CA LEU A 289 -1.78 -9.25 9.68
C LEU A 289 -1.73 -7.80 9.21
N ASP A 290 -1.09 -7.52 8.07
CA ASP A 290 -1.03 -6.20 7.45
C ASP A 290 -2.15 -6.09 6.40
N VAL A 291 -3.33 -5.63 6.84
CA VAL A 291 -4.57 -5.62 6.04
C VAL A 291 -5.49 -4.48 6.46
N ILE A 292 -6.11 -3.82 5.47
CA ILE A 292 -7.21 -2.88 5.74
C ILE A 292 -8.44 -3.67 6.19
N VAL A 293 -8.85 -3.42 7.43
CA VAL A 293 -10.08 -3.95 8.07
C VAL A 293 -11.05 -2.83 8.53
N THR A 294 -10.81 -1.58 8.12
CA THR A 294 -11.72 -0.45 8.37
C THR A 294 -12.82 -0.33 7.30
N GLY A 295 -13.87 0.43 7.59
CA GLY A 295 -14.99 0.66 6.68
C GLY A 295 -15.69 -0.65 6.26
N ALA A 296 -15.97 -0.82 4.97
CA ALA A 296 -16.62 -2.02 4.44
C ALA A 296 -15.80 -3.31 4.63
N MET A 297 -14.50 -3.23 4.95
CA MET A 297 -13.68 -4.41 5.22
C MET A 297 -13.85 -4.96 6.64
N ALA A 298 -14.48 -4.20 7.56
CA ALA A 298 -14.70 -4.64 8.94
C ALA A 298 -15.54 -5.91 9.05
N GLN A 299 -16.40 -6.19 8.07
CA GLN A 299 -17.18 -7.43 7.98
C GLN A 299 -16.31 -8.70 7.94
N TYR A 300 -15.04 -8.59 7.55
CA TYR A 300 -14.12 -9.72 7.42
C TYR A 300 -13.32 -10.01 8.70
N ILE A 301 -13.40 -9.15 9.72
CA ILE A 301 -12.65 -9.31 10.99
C ILE A 301 -12.87 -10.69 11.61
N PRO A 302 -14.13 -11.19 11.81
CA PRO A 302 -14.34 -12.49 12.45
C PRO A 302 -13.70 -13.66 11.68
N LEU A 303 -13.69 -13.57 10.35
CA LEU A 303 -13.11 -14.62 9.51
C LEU A 303 -11.57 -14.56 9.51
N LEU A 304 -10.98 -13.36 9.57
CA LEU A 304 -9.54 -13.19 9.76
C LEU A 304 -9.10 -13.69 11.13
N ASP A 305 -9.87 -13.42 12.19
CA ASP A 305 -9.59 -13.94 13.54
C ASP A 305 -9.59 -15.47 13.55
N PHE A 306 -10.60 -16.08 12.92
CA PHE A 306 -10.70 -17.54 12.76
C PHE A 306 -9.45 -18.15 12.11
N TYR A 307 -9.00 -17.63 10.97
CA TYR A 307 -7.81 -18.17 10.27
C TYR A 307 -6.49 -17.84 10.96
N SER A 308 -6.44 -16.75 11.73
CA SER A 308 -5.19 -16.24 12.29
C SER A 308 -4.97 -16.58 13.75
N GLY A 309 -5.96 -17.14 14.45
CA GLY A 309 -5.89 -17.38 15.89
C GLY A 309 -5.82 -16.07 16.68
N GLY A 310 -6.52 -15.03 16.20
CA GLY A 310 -6.53 -13.71 16.83
C GLY A 310 -5.22 -12.93 16.69
N LEU A 311 -4.40 -13.20 15.66
CA LEU A 311 -3.26 -12.34 15.37
C LEU A 311 -3.73 -10.91 15.14
N PRO A 312 -3.05 -9.91 15.73
CA PRO A 312 -3.58 -8.58 15.67
C PRO A 312 -3.49 -8.03 14.24
N GLN A 313 -4.50 -7.26 13.83
CA GLN A 313 -4.58 -6.65 12.49
C GLN A 313 -3.99 -5.24 12.53
N ALA A 314 -3.21 -4.88 11.52
CA ALA A 314 -2.62 -3.56 11.36
C ALA A 314 -3.21 -2.90 10.11
N CYS A 315 -3.99 -1.83 10.31
CA CYS A 315 -4.45 -0.95 9.23
C CYS A 315 -3.38 0.11 9.02
N THR A 316 -2.38 -0.20 8.19
CA THR A 316 -1.18 0.62 8.08
C THR A 316 -1.40 1.87 7.23
N MET A 317 -2.31 1.80 6.26
CA MET A 317 -2.72 2.94 5.44
C MET A 317 -4.18 2.88 5.03
N GLY A 318 -4.81 4.05 4.96
CA GLY A 318 -5.86 4.29 3.98
C GLY A 318 -5.24 4.95 2.76
N THR A 319 -5.24 4.29 1.61
CA THR A 319 -5.06 4.98 0.33
C THR A 319 -6.36 4.83 -0.43
N SER A 320 -6.96 5.94 -0.84
CA SER A 320 -8.23 5.92 -1.56
C SER A 320 -7.94 6.30 -3.00
N SER A 321 -8.34 5.47 -3.96
CA SER A 321 -8.41 5.90 -5.37
C SER A 321 -9.65 6.76 -5.63
N SER A 322 -10.50 6.96 -4.61
CA SER A 322 -11.57 7.95 -4.56
C SER A 322 -11.08 9.38 -4.25
N SER A 323 -9.80 9.55 -3.87
CA SER A 323 -9.14 10.83 -3.65
C SER A 323 -7.79 10.85 -4.39
N PRO A 324 -7.45 11.90 -5.14
CA PRO A 324 -6.14 11.98 -5.81
C PRO A 324 -4.96 11.99 -4.82
N ASN A 325 -5.21 12.38 -3.57
CA ASN A 325 -4.23 12.45 -2.50
C ASN A 325 -4.21 11.16 -1.66
N PRO A 326 -3.01 10.69 -1.24
CA PRO A 326 -2.90 9.57 -0.32
C PRO A 326 -3.40 9.98 1.08
N ALA A 327 -4.10 9.08 1.77
CA ALA A 327 -4.71 9.37 3.08
C ALA A 327 -3.72 9.15 4.24
N PRO A 328 -4.04 9.59 5.47
CA PRO A 328 -3.08 9.61 6.58
C PRO A 328 -2.62 8.22 7.02
N VAL A 329 -1.37 8.13 7.53
CA VAL A 329 -0.85 6.95 8.22
C VAL A 329 -1.51 6.84 9.60
N GLN A 330 -1.97 5.65 9.95
CA GLN A 330 -2.52 5.39 11.27
C GLN A 330 -1.37 5.29 12.30
N LEU A 331 -1.37 6.19 13.28
CA LEU A 331 -0.31 6.30 14.30
C LEU A 331 -0.54 5.41 15.55
N SER A 332 -1.69 4.75 15.68
CA SER A 332 -2.00 3.86 16.82
C SER A 332 -2.95 2.72 16.42
N ARG A 333 -2.73 1.55 17.03
CA ARG A 333 -3.49 0.31 16.80
C ARG A 333 -4.79 0.22 17.61
N GLU A 334 -4.97 1.07 18.62
CA GLU A 334 -6.01 0.92 19.65
C GLU A 334 -7.14 1.95 19.55
N ALA A 335 -7.13 2.85 18.56
CA ALA A 335 -8.21 3.82 18.39
C ALA A 335 -8.99 3.55 17.09
N PRO A 336 -10.34 3.51 17.12
CA PRO A 336 -11.10 3.69 15.89
C PRO A 336 -10.66 4.99 15.23
N PRO A 337 -10.68 5.10 13.88
CA PRO A 337 -10.34 6.34 13.22
C PRO A 337 -11.28 7.41 13.74
N GLN A 338 -10.76 8.32 14.57
CA GLN A 338 -11.34 9.65 14.61
C GLN A 338 -11.06 10.21 13.23
N LEU A 339 -12.05 10.11 12.34
CA LEU A 339 -12.14 11.05 11.24
C LEU A 339 -12.13 12.43 11.90
N VAL A 340 -10.98 13.09 11.86
CA VAL A 340 -10.98 14.54 11.94
C VAL A 340 -11.40 14.98 10.55
N ASP A 341 -12.71 14.94 10.31
CA ASP A 341 -13.33 15.71 9.26
C ASP A 341 -13.15 17.17 9.67
N LEU A 342 -12.23 17.89 9.04
CA LEU A 342 -12.01 19.32 9.28
C LEU A 342 -13.13 20.19 8.67
N ALA A 343 -14.32 19.61 8.45
CA ALA A 343 -15.52 20.33 8.05
C ALA A 343 -16.32 20.88 9.24
N ASP A 344 -16.11 20.39 10.47
CA ASP A 344 -16.79 20.93 11.67
C ASP A 344 -15.84 21.76 12.53
N VAL A 345 -15.47 22.95 12.03
CA VAL A 345 -15.12 24.08 12.89
C VAL A 345 -16.27 25.08 12.81
N GLU A 346 -17.45 24.68 13.28
CA GLU A 346 -18.45 25.63 13.74
C GLU A 346 -18.54 25.55 15.25
N GLY A 347 -18.15 26.66 15.89
CA GLY A 347 -18.11 26.82 17.33
C GLY A 347 -19.45 26.48 17.98
N LYS A 348 -19.41 25.57 18.95
CA LYS A 348 -20.32 25.60 20.08
C LYS A 348 -19.53 25.43 21.37
N GLU A 349 -19.55 26.48 22.17
CA GLU A 349 -19.16 26.49 23.57
C GLU A 349 -19.79 25.27 24.29
N ILE A 350 -18.96 24.38 24.81
CA ILE A 350 -19.40 23.44 25.83
C ILE A 350 -19.36 24.22 27.15
N ARG A 351 -20.51 24.78 27.53
CA ARG A 351 -20.77 25.21 28.91
C ARG A 351 -20.61 23.99 29.82
N THR A 352 -19.71 24.10 30.77
CA THR A 352 -19.62 23.23 31.94
C THR A 352 -20.81 23.47 32.86
N GLY A 353 -21.41 22.40 33.36
CA GLY A 353 -22.49 22.47 34.34
C GLY A 353 -22.95 21.08 34.79
N LEU A 354 -22.32 20.63 35.89
CA LEU A 354 -22.72 19.64 36.92
C LEU A 354 -23.58 18.43 36.51
#